data_AF-A0A9D1WPV5-F1
#
_entry.id   AF-A0A9D1WPV5-F1
#
_cell.length_a   1.000
_cell.length_b   1.000
_cell.length_c   1.000
_cell.angle_alpha   90.00
_cell.angle_beta   90.00
_cell.angle_gamma   90.00
#
_symmetry.space_group_name_H-M   'P 1'
#
loop_
_entity.id
_entity.type
_entity.pdbx_description
1 polymer ?
#
loop_
_entity_poly.entity_id
_entity_poly.type
_entity_poly.pdbx_seq_one_letter_code
_entity_poly.pdbx_strand_id
1 'polypeptide(L)'
;MWRRGLCLAVLLAALPLWGVPAQAGQRLVTLPGGLRRVQVQELDRQLGTPVQWMAVTQLPADTVAYLDGRPLALGQRLDRAEVDRLYLFSPREQLWMGVLAVPESAPRNSGLRIRCINPAF
;
A
#
# COMPACT_ATOMS: atom_id res chain seq x y z
N MET A 1 44.75 22.32 -38.67
CA MET A 1 45.07 22.54 -37.24
C MET A 1 43.77 22.95 -36.55
N TRP A 2 43.15 22.04 -35.80
CA TRP A 2 42.87 22.15 -34.35
C TRP A 2 41.71 23.10 -34.01
N ARG A 3 40.47 22.61 -33.85
CA ARG A 3 39.85 21.99 -32.65
C ARG A 3 39.62 22.95 -31.47
N ARG A 4 38.37 22.91 -30.97
CA ARG A 4 37.81 23.30 -29.64
C ARG A 4 37.04 24.63 -29.65
N GLY A 5 35.81 24.71 -29.16
CA GLY A 5 35.03 23.73 -28.43
C GLY A 5 33.67 24.32 -28.09
N LEU A 6 32.67 23.86 -28.86
CA LEU A 6 31.25 24.06 -28.62
C LEU A 6 30.85 23.06 -27.53
N CYS A 7 31.02 23.42 -26.26
CA CYS A 7 30.70 22.54 -25.13
C CYS A 7 30.35 23.37 -23.89
N LEU A 8 29.13 23.90 -23.81
CA LEU A 8 28.52 24.22 -22.52
C LEU A 8 26.98 24.19 -22.60
N ALA A 9 26.42 23.14 -23.21
CA ALA A 9 24.96 22.99 -23.33
C ALA A 9 24.42 21.62 -22.89
N VAL A 10 25.20 20.71 -22.32
CA VAL A 10 24.75 19.32 -22.08
C VAL A 10 25.08 18.76 -20.69
N LEU A 11 25.46 19.59 -19.71
CA LEU A 11 25.81 19.11 -18.35
C LEU A 11 24.75 19.46 -17.28
N LEU A 12 23.47 19.29 -17.63
CA LEU A 12 22.36 19.21 -16.67
C LEU A 12 21.47 17.97 -16.91
N ALA A 13 21.99 16.97 -17.63
CA ALA A 13 21.31 15.71 -17.92
C ALA A 13 22.00 14.52 -17.23
N ALA A 14 22.22 14.59 -15.91
CA ALA A 14 22.78 13.46 -15.16
C ALA A 14 22.43 13.47 -13.66
N LEU A 15 21.23 13.94 -13.28
CA LEU A 15 20.63 13.48 -12.04
C LEU A 15 19.87 12.20 -12.37
N PRO A 16 20.33 11.01 -11.91
CA PRO A 16 19.57 9.81 -12.13
C PRO A 16 18.25 9.97 -11.37
N LEU A 17 17.18 10.13 -12.15
CA LEU A 17 15.79 9.89 -11.79
C LEU A 17 15.60 8.42 -11.43
N TRP A 18 16.36 7.92 -10.44
CA TRP A 18 16.10 6.65 -9.78
C TRP A 18 15.25 6.92 -8.54
N GLY A 19 14.14 7.62 -8.78
CA GLY A 19 12.99 7.53 -7.90
C GLY A 19 12.44 6.12 -8.01
N VAL A 20 12.93 5.22 -7.17
CA VAL A 20 12.31 3.91 -6.96
C VAL A 20 10.86 4.18 -6.54
N PRO A 21 9.84 3.65 -7.23
CA PRO A 21 8.46 4.02 -6.95
C PRO A 21 8.08 3.49 -5.57
N ALA A 22 8.03 4.39 -4.57
CA ALA A 22 7.39 4.16 -3.28
C ALA A 22 5.84 3.99 -3.40
N GLN A 23 5.32 3.89 -4.62
CA GLN A 23 3.91 3.97 -4.98
C GLN A 23 3.29 2.63 -5.42
N ALA A 24 4.10 1.56 -5.55
CA ALA A 24 3.66 0.34 -6.23
C ALA A 24 2.60 -0.47 -5.46
N GLY A 25 2.47 -0.33 -4.13
CA GLY A 25 1.56 -1.16 -3.34
C GLY A 25 0.55 -0.42 -2.46
N GLN A 26 0.74 0.87 -2.16
CA GLN A 26 -0.18 1.59 -1.28
C GLN A 26 -1.45 1.99 -2.04
N ARG A 27 -2.61 1.62 -1.51
CA ARG A 27 -3.93 1.82 -2.12
C ARG A 27 -4.92 2.24 -1.05
N LEU A 28 -5.95 2.96 -1.47
CA LEU A 28 -7.12 3.23 -0.66
C LEU A 28 -8.22 2.29 -1.13
N VAL A 29 -8.84 1.57 -0.20
CA VAL A 29 -9.95 0.65 -0.44
C VAL A 29 -11.18 1.24 0.22
N THR A 30 -12.33 1.21 -0.47
CA THR A 30 -13.60 1.70 0.08
C THR A 30 -14.48 0.51 0.38
N LEU A 31 -14.84 0.33 1.64
CA LEU A 31 -15.66 -0.79 2.09
C LEU A 31 -16.97 -0.27 2.69
N PRO A 32 -18.05 -1.08 2.67
CA PRO A 32 -19.20 -0.83 3.52
C PRO A 32 -18.75 -0.71 4.98
N GLY A 33 -19.40 0.16 5.74
CA GLY A 33 -19.18 0.29 7.17
C GLY A 33 -20.00 -0.71 7.99
N GLY A 34 -20.24 -0.38 9.26
CA GLY A 34 -20.82 -1.30 10.23
C GLY A 34 -19.85 -2.39 10.69
N LEU A 35 -20.39 -3.45 11.31
CA LEU A 35 -19.64 -4.65 11.67
C LEU A 35 -19.57 -5.58 10.47
N ARG A 36 -18.36 -5.90 10.00
CA ARG A 36 -18.19 -6.82 8.88
C ARG A 36 -16.89 -7.60 8.92
N ARG A 37 -16.93 -8.74 8.24
CA ARG A 37 -15.74 -9.52 7.89
C ARG A 37 -15.23 -9.07 6.53
N VAL A 38 -13.93 -8.78 6.42
CA VAL A 38 -13.28 -8.45 5.16
C VAL A 38 -13.12 -9.73 4.35
N GLN A 39 -13.38 -9.64 3.05
CA GLN A 39 -13.20 -10.75 2.12
C GLN A 39 -12.05 -10.43 1.18
N VAL A 40 -11.08 -11.33 1.07
CA VAL A 40 -9.92 -11.14 0.18
C VAL A 40 -10.37 -10.98 -1.27
N GLN A 41 -11.45 -11.63 -1.67
CA GLN A 41 -12.03 -11.51 -3.02
C GLN A 41 -12.62 -10.12 -3.31
N GLU A 42 -13.16 -9.43 -2.29
CA GLU A 42 -13.60 -8.04 -2.43
C GLU A 42 -12.41 -7.12 -2.63
N LEU A 43 -11.34 -7.34 -1.85
CA LEU A 43 -10.09 -6.59 -1.98
C LEU A 43 -9.45 -6.82 -3.35
N ASP A 44 -9.33 -8.08 -3.79
CA ASP A 44 -8.78 -8.43 -5.11
C ASP A 44 -9.54 -7.71 -6.24
N ARG A 45 -10.88 -7.62 -6.14
CA ARG A 45 -11.71 -6.90 -7.12
C ARG A 45 -11.45 -5.40 -7.10
N GLN A 46 -11.34 -4.78 -5.92
CA GLN A 46 -11.06 -3.34 -5.82
C GLN A 46 -9.63 -2.99 -6.25
N LEU A 47 -8.67 -3.88 -5.99
CA LEU A 47 -7.26 -3.70 -6.33
C LEU A 47 -6.95 -4.11 -7.78
N GLY A 48 -7.88 -4.82 -8.45
CA GLY A 48 -7.76 -5.27 -9.83
C GLY A 48 -6.81 -6.46 -10.03
N THR A 49 -6.29 -7.05 -8.95
CA THR A 49 -5.31 -8.14 -9.01
C THR A 49 -5.33 -8.96 -7.71
N PRO A 50 -5.09 -10.28 -7.76
CA PRO A 50 -4.94 -11.10 -6.57
C PRO A 50 -3.77 -10.62 -5.71
N VAL A 51 -4.02 -10.38 -4.43
CA VAL A 51 -2.96 -10.04 -3.47
C VAL A 51 -2.30 -11.29 -2.92
N GLN A 52 -0.97 -11.29 -2.83
CA GLN A 52 -0.21 -12.30 -2.10
C GLN A 52 -0.35 -12.07 -0.59
N TRP A 53 -0.20 -10.82 -0.19
CA TRP A 53 -0.31 -10.35 1.18
C TRP A 53 -0.68 -8.86 1.16
N MET A 54 -1.19 -8.38 2.28
CA MET A 54 -1.42 -6.96 2.49
C MET A 54 -1.07 -6.54 3.92
N ALA A 55 -1.05 -5.25 4.17
CA ALA A 55 -1.03 -4.68 5.51
C ALA A 55 -2.01 -3.51 5.54
N VAL A 56 -2.81 -3.41 6.59
CA VAL A 56 -3.62 -2.21 6.83
C VAL A 56 -2.68 -1.14 7.37
N THR A 57 -2.53 -0.04 6.63
CA THR A 57 -1.62 1.06 7.00
C THR A 57 -2.34 2.22 7.63
N GLN A 58 -3.65 2.36 7.38
CA GLN A 58 -4.45 3.44 7.93
C GLN A 58 -5.91 3.05 8.06
N LEU A 59 -6.53 3.44 9.16
CA LEU A 59 -7.96 3.34 9.41
C LEU A 59 -8.50 4.73 9.79
N PRO A 60 -9.80 5.00 9.53
CA PRO A 60 -10.48 6.14 10.11
C PRO A 60 -10.43 6.08 11.65
N ALA A 61 -10.35 7.23 12.31
CA ALA A 61 -10.16 7.30 13.76
C ALA A 61 -11.28 6.63 14.59
N ASP A 62 -12.48 6.50 14.02
CA ASP A 62 -13.65 5.88 14.62
C ASP A 62 -13.84 4.41 14.22
N THR A 63 -12.86 3.82 13.53
CA THR A 63 -12.91 2.46 13.01
C THR A 63 -11.89 1.59 13.71
N VAL A 64 -12.31 0.38 14.10
CA VAL A 64 -11.45 -0.61 14.74
C VAL A 64 -11.38 -1.88 13.91
N ALA A 65 -10.21 -2.50 13.90
CA ALA A 65 -9.93 -3.72 13.16
C ALA A 65 -9.46 -4.82 14.11
N TYR A 66 -9.96 -6.03 13.92
CA TYR A 66 -9.60 -7.21 14.72
C TYR A 66 -9.23 -8.39 13.82
N LEU A 67 -8.15 -9.08 14.17
CA LEU A 67 -7.77 -10.36 13.59
C LEU A 67 -7.91 -11.42 14.67
N ASP A 68 -8.75 -12.42 14.45
CA ASP A 68 -8.96 -13.55 15.37
C ASP A 68 -9.21 -13.10 16.83
N GLY A 69 -10.03 -12.05 17.00
CA GLY A 69 -10.42 -11.49 18.29
C GLY A 69 -9.40 -10.54 18.94
N ARG A 70 -8.26 -10.26 18.30
CA ARG A 70 -7.24 -9.33 18.80
C ARG A 70 -7.20 -8.05 17.96
N PRO A 71 -6.96 -6.87 18.56
CA PRO A 71 -6.78 -5.64 17.79
C PRO A 71 -5.68 -5.82 16.74
N LEU A 72 -5.96 -5.40 15.51
CA LEU A 72 -5.00 -5.44 14.41
C LEU A 72 -3.93 -4.38 14.65
N ALA A 73 -2.65 -4.78 14.61
CA ALA A 73 -1.55 -3.83 14.56
C ALA A 73 -1.44 -3.23 13.15
N LEU A 74 -1.48 -1.91 13.02
CA LEU A 74 -1.24 -1.26 11.72
C LEU A 74 0.16 -1.61 11.20
N GLY A 75 0.24 -1.86 9.89
CA GLY A 75 1.46 -2.34 9.24
C GLY A 75 1.74 -3.83 9.43
N GLN A 76 0.95 -4.55 10.23
CA GLN A 76 1.04 -6.01 10.30
C GLN A 76 0.77 -6.61 8.92
N ARG A 77 1.68 -7.49 8.49
CA ARG A 77 1.51 -8.28 7.27
C ARG A 77 0.46 -9.36 7.50
N LEU A 78 -0.52 -9.39 6.61
CA LEU A 78 -1.62 -10.34 6.55
C LEU A 78 -1.52 -11.12 5.24
N ASP A 79 -1.45 -12.44 5.33
CA ASP A 79 -1.66 -13.30 4.17
C ASP A 79 -3.15 -13.34 3.77
N ARG A 80 -3.46 -13.99 2.66
CA ARG A 80 -4.84 -14.07 2.13
C ARG A 80 -5.82 -14.69 3.14
N ALA A 81 -5.39 -15.73 3.87
CA ALA A 81 -6.26 -16.40 4.83
C ALA A 81 -6.50 -15.54 6.08
N GLU A 82 -5.50 -14.78 6.51
CA GLU A 82 -5.60 -13.80 7.59
C GLU A 82 -6.50 -12.62 7.21
N VAL A 83 -6.40 -12.12 5.98
CA VAL A 83 -7.30 -11.09 5.45
C VAL A 83 -8.75 -11.56 5.52
N ASP A 84 -9.01 -12.79 5.11
CA ASP A 84 -10.34 -13.37 5.21
C ASP A 84 -10.80 -13.51 6.66
N ARG A 85 -9.95 -13.47 7.68
CA ARG A 85 -10.36 -13.51 9.10
C ARG A 85 -10.40 -12.12 9.75
N LEU A 86 -10.14 -11.07 9.00
CA LEU A 86 -10.16 -9.70 9.49
C LEU A 86 -11.60 -9.21 9.68
N TYR A 87 -11.89 -8.66 10.85
CA TYR A 87 -13.13 -7.96 11.16
C TYR A 87 -12.88 -6.46 11.26
N LEU A 88 -13.81 -5.68 10.70
CA LEU A 88 -13.85 -4.23 10.83
C LEU A 88 -15.16 -3.83 11.51
N PHE A 89 -15.08 -2.84 12.38
CA PHE A 89 -16.24 -2.12 12.89
C PHE A 89 -16.04 -0.63 12.65
N SER A 90 -16.98 -0.03 11.93
CA SER A 90 -17.04 1.41 11.71
C SER A 90 -18.47 1.90 11.98
N PRO A 91 -18.66 3.02 12.70
CA PRO A 91 -19.99 3.62 12.87
C PRO A 91 -20.49 4.30 11.59
N ARG A 92 -19.65 4.41 10.56
CA ARG A 92 -20.00 5.01 9.27
C ARG A 92 -20.76 4.01 8.39
N GLU A 93 -21.49 4.50 7.41
CA GLU A 93 -22.09 3.65 6.36
C GLU A 93 -21.06 3.19 5.33
N GLN A 94 -20.01 3.99 5.12
CA GLN A 94 -18.87 3.68 4.27
C GLN A 94 -17.57 4.03 5.00
N LEU A 95 -16.56 3.18 4.84
CA LEU A 95 -15.22 3.39 5.37
C LEU A 95 -14.20 3.35 4.25
N TRP A 96 -13.19 4.21 4.36
CA TRP A 96 -11.98 4.10 3.57
C TRP A 96 -10.91 3.41 4.43
N MET A 97 -10.08 2.58 3.82
CA MET A 97 -8.98 1.90 4.49
C MET A 97 -7.72 2.04 3.64
N GLY A 98 -6.66 2.55 4.26
CA GLY A 98 -5.33 2.57 3.65
C GLY A 98 -4.73 1.17 3.75
N VAL A 99 -4.31 0.63 2.62
CA VAL A 99 -3.68 -0.69 2.54
C VAL A 99 -2.37 -0.61 1.77
N LEU A 100 -1.40 -1.38 2.20
CA LEU A 100 -0.27 -1.79 1.37
C LEU A 100 -0.58 -3.20 0.86
N ALA A 101 -0.83 -3.35 -0.42
CA ALA A 101 -1.12 -4.64 -1.05
C ALA A 101 0.01 -5.02 -2.01
N VAL A 102 0.46 -6.26 -1.92
CA VAL A 102 1.46 -6.82 -2.84
C VAL A 102 0.79 -7.86 -3.71
N PRO A 103 0.81 -7.70 -5.05
CA PRO A 103 0.15 -8.63 -5.95
C PRO A 103 0.89 -9.98 -5.96
N GLU A 104 0.18 -11.05 -6.29
CA GLU A 104 0.74 -12.39 -6.41
C GLU A 104 1.81 -12.49 -7.51
N SER A 105 1.71 -11.64 -8.54
CA SER A 105 2.71 -11.52 -9.59
C SER A 105 4.03 -10.85 -9.15
N ALA A 106 4.10 -10.26 -7.94
CA ALA A 106 5.31 -9.62 -7.45
C ALA A 106 6.39 -10.64 -7.03
N PRO A 107 7.68 -10.40 -7.31
CA PRO A 107 8.76 -11.25 -6.84
C PRO A 107 8.82 -11.29 -5.30
N ARG A 108 8.83 -12.51 -4.72
CA ARG A 108 8.83 -12.75 -3.25
C ARG A 108 9.91 -12.00 -2.47
N ASN A 109 11.05 -11.69 -3.11
CA ASN A 109 12.23 -11.07 -2.48
C ASN A 109 12.39 -9.58 -2.80
N SER A 110 11.36 -8.90 -3.31
CA SER A 110 11.42 -7.45 -3.41
C SER A 110 11.37 -6.86 -1.99
N GLY A 111 12.52 -6.40 -1.50
CA GLY A 111 12.65 -5.68 -0.23
C GLY A 111 11.89 -4.35 -0.31
N LEU A 112 10.56 -4.41 -0.24
CA LEU A 112 9.67 -3.27 -0.21
C LEU A 112 9.91 -2.52 1.10
N ARG A 113 10.84 -1.57 1.05
CA ARG A 113 11.10 -0.65 2.15
C ARG A 113 9.93 0.33 2.22
N ILE A 114 9.09 0.15 3.23
CA ILE A 114 8.05 1.12 3.60
C ILE A 114 8.79 2.41 4.00
N ARG A 115 8.67 3.46 3.18
CA ARG A 115 9.00 4.82 3.61
C ARG A 115 7.68 5.51 3.86
N CYS A 116 7.36 5.77 5.11
CA CYS A 116 6.24 6.63 5.46
C CYS A 116 6.45 7.99 4.77
N ILE A 117 5.51 8.42 3.92
CA ILE A 117 5.58 9.71 3.21
C ILE A 117 5.12 10.88 4.12
N ASN A 118 4.85 10.65 5.41
CA ASN A 118 4.42 11.72 6.29
C ASN A 118 4.99 11.61 7.71
N PRO A 119 6.00 12.42 8.07
CA PRO A 119 6.46 12.55 9.45
C PRO A 119 5.71 13.64 10.25
N ALA A 120 4.69 14.30 9.68
CA ALA A 120 4.03 15.47 10.27
C ALA A 120 2.51 15.33 10.50
N PHE A 121 1.94 14.12 10.39
CA PHE A 121 0.56 13.81 10.74
C PHE A 121 0.47 12.49 11.49
#